data_AF-B5TVN0-F1
#
_entry.id   AF-B5TVN0-F1
#
_cell.length_a   1.000
_cell.length_b   1.000
_cell.length_c   1.000
_cell.angle_alpha   90.00
_cell.angle_beta   90.00
_cell.angle_gamma   90.00
#
_symmetry.space_group_name_H-M   'P 1'
#
loop_
_entity.id
_entity.type
_entity.pdbx_description
1 polymer ?
#
loop_
_entity_poly.entity_id
_entity_poly.type
_entity_poly.pdbx_seq_one_letter_code
_entity_poly.pdbx_strand_id
1 'polypeptide(L)'
;MYLWLKLLAFGFAFLDTEVLAAGENQTSPTTDSHEATTVSPSGSIVHSTQTATTPAMPSCDKKYANITVDYLYDKNTKLFTAKLNVNEDVKCADFDCTNNRLQNLKECEIRTVTIFGNSCTAPNKTLKLDVPPEVDKF
;
A
#
# COMPACT_ATOMS: atom_id res chain seq x y z
N MET A 1 26.61 -15.39 -27.10
CA MET A 1 27.79 -14.80 -26.44
C MET A 1 27.66 -13.28 -26.51
N TYR A 2 28.09 -12.55 -25.47
CA TYR A 2 27.88 -11.12 -25.18
C TYR A 2 26.49 -10.83 -24.55
N LEU A 3 26.18 -11.06 -23.28
CA LEU A 3 26.91 -10.86 -22.03
C LEU A 3 27.51 -9.44 -21.88
N TRP A 4 26.72 -8.59 -21.19
CA TRP A 4 27.09 -7.44 -20.35
C TRP A 4 27.42 -6.11 -21.03
N LEU A 5 26.69 -5.06 -20.60
CA LEU A 5 27.13 -3.72 -20.18
C LEU A 5 25.83 -2.94 -19.86
N LYS A 6 25.64 -2.20 -18.77
CA LYS A 6 26.48 -1.79 -17.64
C LYS A 6 25.53 -1.20 -16.59
N LEU A 7 25.88 -1.37 -15.31
CA LEU A 7 25.26 -0.71 -14.16
C LEU A 7 25.08 0.80 -14.38
N LEU A 8 23.92 1.32 -14.01
CA LEU A 8 23.77 2.74 -13.64
C LEU A 8 23.69 2.80 -12.11
N ALA A 9 24.85 2.92 -11.49
CA ALA A 9 24.98 3.22 -10.07
C ALA A 9 24.78 4.72 -9.89
N PHE A 10 23.61 5.13 -9.41
CA PHE A 10 23.41 6.48 -8.89
C PHE A 10 23.91 6.50 -7.44
N GLY A 11 25.16 6.95 -7.27
CA GLY A 11 25.70 7.30 -5.96
C GLY A 11 25.19 8.67 -5.53
N PHE A 12 24.41 8.70 -4.46
CA PHE A 12 24.13 9.93 -3.73
C PHE A 12 24.94 9.89 -2.43
N ALA A 13 26.04 10.65 -2.41
CA ALA A 13 26.68 11.05 -1.17
C ALA A 13 25.80 12.14 -0.53
N PHE A 14 25.05 11.79 0.51
CA PHE A 14 24.41 12.79 1.38
C PHE A 14 25.31 13.02 2.59
N LEU A 15 25.74 14.28 2.67
CA LEU A 15 26.62 14.90 3.66
C LEU A 15 26.24 14.60 5.11
N ASP A 16 27.28 14.45 5.92
CA ASP A 16 27.32 14.69 7.37
C ASP A 16 26.54 15.95 7.77
N THR A 17 25.69 15.83 8.78
CA THR A 17 25.45 16.90 9.74
C THR A 17 25.16 16.29 11.09
N GLU A 18 26.18 16.33 11.91
CA GLU A 18 26.18 16.07 13.34
C GLU A 18 25.43 17.22 14.03
N VAL A 19 24.41 16.89 14.81
CA VAL A 19 23.90 17.76 15.88
C VAL A 19 23.84 16.92 17.14
N LEU A 20 24.88 17.10 17.95
CA LEU A 20 24.91 16.76 19.37
C LEU A 20 24.04 17.77 20.14
N ALA A 21 23.12 17.28 20.95
CA ALA A 21 22.47 18.01 22.06
C ALA A 21 22.35 17.00 23.23
N ALA A 22 23.20 17.08 24.27
CA ALA A 22 23.04 17.89 25.50
C ALA A 22 21.71 17.58 26.22
N GLY A 23 21.65 17.14 27.48
CA GLY A 23 22.65 16.95 28.54
C GLY A 23 21.98 16.45 29.83
N GLU A 24 22.85 16.02 30.77
CA GLU A 24 22.74 15.95 32.26
C GLU A 24 21.51 15.23 32.90
N ASN A 25 21.64 14.36 33.90
CA ASN A 25 22.21 14.66 35.21
C ASN A 25 22.40 13.41 36.10
N GLN A 26 23.30 13.55 37.05
CA GLN A 26 23.92 12.61 37.99
C GLN A 26 22.96 11.90 38.95
N THR A 27 23.31 10.67 39.38
CA THR A 27 23.32 10.22 40.80
C THR A 27 24.08 8.88 40.92
N SER A 28 25.15 8.89 41.71
CA SER A 28 25.83 7.74 42.37
C SER A 28 25.61 7.89 43.89
N PRO A 29 25.75 6.85 44.76
CA PRO A 29 26.99 6.08 44.99
C PRO A 29 26.80 4.55 45.28
N THR A 30 27.72 3.69 44.80
CA THR A 30 28.80 2.98 45.53
C THR A 30 28.38 1.79 46.39
N THR A 31 28.77 0.57 45.97
CA THR A 31 29.19 -0.54 46.86
C THR A 31 30.29 -1.38 46.20
N ASP A 32 31.44 -1.37 46.88
CA ASP A 32 32.61 -2.27 46.98
C ASP A 32 32.96 -3.36 45.93
N SER A 33 34.15 -3.15 45.33
CA SER A 33 35.31 -4.05 45.17
C SER A 33 35.14 -5.56 45.05
N HIS A 34 35.59 -6.14 43.92
CA HIS A 34 36.57 -7.25 43.91
C HIS A 34 37.31 -7.27 42.56
N GLU A 35 38.63 -7.23 42.67
CA GLU A 35 39.64 -7.23 41.61
C GLU A 35 39.76 -8.63 40.98
N ALA A 36 39.66 -8.73 39.65
CA ALA A 36 40.09 -9.91 38.90
C ALA A 36 40.58 -9.51 37.50
N THR A 37 41.89 -9.69 37.33
CA THR A 37 42.74 -9.47 36.16
C THR A 37 42.32 -10.25 34.91
N THR A 38 42.26 -9.53 33.79
CA THR A 38 42.63 -9.91 32.40
C THR A 38 42.09 -11.22 31.80
N VAL A 39 41.16 -11.09 30.84
CA VAL A 39 41.34 -11.60 29.46
C VAL A 39 40.32 -10.97 28.52
N SER A 40 40.81 -10.24 27.51
CA SER A 40 40.05 -9.90 26.31
C SER A 40 40.05 -11.12 25.39
N PRO A 41 38.89 -11.51 24.83
CA PRO A 41 38.93 -11.89 23.43
C PRO A 41 37.76 -11.28 22.63
N SER A 42 38.16 -10.67 21.53
CA SER A 42 37.40 -10.63 20.27
C SER A 42 36.08 -9.87 20.29
N GLY A 43 36.13 -8.63 19.80
CA GLY A 43 34.96 -7.89 19.38
C GLY A 43 34.17 -8.70 18.35
N SER A 44 33.09 -9.32 18.81
CA SER A 44 32.08 -9.87 17.93
C SER A 44 31.26 -8.68 17.42
N ILE A 45 31.64 -8.19 16.24
CA ILE A 45 30.77 -7.31 15.46
C ILE A 45 29.52 -8.13 15.21
N VAL A 46 28.47 -7.89 16.01
CA VAL A 46 27.13 -8.34 15.69
C VAL A 46 26.78 -7.62 14.40
N HIS A 47 26.99 -8.31 13.27
CA HIS A 47 26.41 -7.92 12.00
C HIS A 47 24.91 -7.83 12.25
N SER A 48 24.42 -6.61 12.48
CA SER A 48 23.00 -6.33 12.44
C SER A 48 22.57 -6.57 11.01
N THR A 49 22.02 -7.75 10.75
CA THR A 49 21.29 -8.02 9.51
C THR A 49 20.16 -7.03 9.46
N GLN A 50 20.35 -5.95 8.70
CA GLN A 50 19.31 -4.98 8.43
C GLN A 50 18.33 -5.69 7.48
N THR A 51 17.28 -6.27 8.04
CA THR A 51 16.20 -6.84 7.23
C THR A 51 15.60 -5.70 6.43
N ALA A 52 15.83 -5.69 5.11
CA ALA A 52 15.16 -4.75 4.22
C ALA A 52 13.64 -4.90 4.44
N THR A 53 13.03 -3.88 5.03
CA THR A 53 11.60 -3.90 5.34
C THR A 53 10.87 -3.61 4.03
N THR A 54 10.33 -4.64 3.38
CA THR A 54 9.47 -4.47 2.21
C THR A 54 8.32 -3.52 2.57
N PRO A 55 7.98 -2.53 1.73
CA PRO A 55 6.85 -1.65 2.00
C PRO A 55 5.59 -2.48 2.25
N ALA A 56 4.96 -2.30 3.42
CA ALA A 56 3.73 -2.98 3.74
C ALA A 56 2.63 -2.54 2.76
N MET A 57 1.91 -3.49 2.17
CA MET A 57 0.77 -3.20 1.31
C MET A 57 -0.35 -2.54 2.13
N PRO A 58 -1.01 -1.49 1.59
CA PRO A 58 -2.14 -0.86 2.26
C PRO A 58 -3.36 -1.79 2.24
N SER A 59 -4.34 -1.51 3.09
CA SER A 59 -5.67 -2.13 2.95
C SER A 59 -6.36 -1.68 1.67
N CYS A 60 -7.17 -2.54 1.07
CA CYS A 60 -7.92 -2.21 -0.14
C CYS A 60 -8.97 -1.13 0.13
N ASP A 61 -9.58 -1.12 1.32
CA ASP A 61 -10.49 -0.04 1.72
C ASP A 61 -9.82 1.34 1.70
N LYS A 62 -8.57 1.43 2.21
CA LYS A 62 -7.79 2.67 2.18
C LYS A 62 -7.31 3.01 0.78
N LYS A 63 -6.83 2.01 0.02
CA LYS A 63 -6.30 2.21 -1.33
C LYS A 63 -7.37 2.72 -2.30
N TYR A 64 -8.58 2.17 -2.22
CA TYR A 64 -9.70 2.53 -3.09
C TYR A 64 -10.72 3.44 -2.38
N ALA A 65 -10.31 4.16 -1.33
CA ALA A 65 -11.22 4.95 -0.51
C ALA A 65 -12.02 5.96 -1.34
N ASN A 66 -11.35 6.62 -2.29
CA ASN A 66 -11.87 7.70 -3.12
C ASN A 66 -12.14 7.26 -4.57
N ILE A 67 -12.39 5.96 -4.78
CA ILE A 67 -12.71 5.45 -6.11
C ILE A 67 -13.97 6.13 -6.65
N THR A 68 -13.90 6.62 -7.89
CA THR A 68 -15.06 7.19 -8.60
C THR A 68 -15.60 6.20 -9.62
N VAL A 69 -16.85 6.41 -10.03
CA VAL A 69 -17.55 5.54 -10.97
C VAL A 69 -18.18 6.39 -12.07
N ASP A 70 -17.95 6.01 -13.31
CA ASP A 70 -18.66 6.57 -14.47
C ASP A 70 -19.72 5.56 -14.93
N TYR A 71 -20.93 6.06 -15.20
CA TYR A 71 -22.01 5.23 -15.73
C TYR A 71 -22.17 5.44 -17.23
N LEU A 72 -22.26 4.34 -17.97
CA LEU A 72 -22.54 4.33 -19.40
C LEU A 72 -23.90 3.66 -19.60
N TYR A 73 -24.85 4.36 -20.23
CA TYR A 73 -26.16 3.82 -20.56
C TYR A 73 -26.15 3.17 -21.95
N ASP A 74 -26.63 1.93 -22.05
CA ASP A 74 -26.88 1.27 -23.33
C ASP A 74 -28.37 1.33 -23.67
N LYS A 75 -28.72 2.09 -24.70
CA LYS A 75 -30.10 2.26 -25.17
C LYS A 75 -30.72 0.98 -25.71
N ASN A 76 -29.92 0.02 -26.19
CA ASN A 76 -30.42 -1.23 -26.76
C ASN A 76 -30.90 -2.18 -25.67
N THR A 77 -30.09 -2.33 -24.62
CA THR A 77 -30.39 -3.23 -23.49
C THR A 77 -31.18 -2.54 -22.38
N LYS A 78 -31.22 -1.21 -22.37
CA LYS A 78 -31.78 -0.37 -21.30
C LYS A 78 -31.13 -0.61 -19.94
N LEU A 79 -29.83 -0.92 -19.96
CA LEU A 79 -29.04 -1.20 -18.78
C LEU A 79 -27.81 -0.28 -18.73
N PHE A 80 -27.30 -0.09 -17.52
CA PHE A 80 -26.08 0.66 -17.26
C PHE A 80 -24.88 -0.26 -17.13
N THR A 81 -23.73 0.26 -17.56
CA THR A 81 -22.41 -0.22 -17.16
C THR A 81 -21.80 0.76 -16.18
N ALA A 82 -21.35 0.30 -15.01
CA ALA A 82 -20.49 1.09 -14.13
C ALA A 82 -19.02 0.82 -14.47
N LYS A 83 -18.26 1.86 -14.80
CA LYS A 83 -16.81 1.81 -14.99
C LYS A 83 -16.13 2.35 -13.72
N LEU A 84 -15.31 1.53 -13.09
CA LEU A 84 -14.49 1.92 -11.95
C LEU A 84 -13.25 2.68 -12.45
N ASN A 85 -13.03 3.89 -11.93
CA ASN A 85 -11.93 4.75 -12.38
C ASN A 85 -10.65 4.43 -11.60
N VAL A 86 -10.06 3.29 -11.95
CA VAL A 86 -8.77 2.82 -11.43
C VAL A 86 -7.87 2.38 -12.59
N ASN A 87 -6.57 2.60 -12.45
CA ASN A 87 -5.58 2.32 -13.51
C ASN A 87 -5.19 0.84 -13.59
N GLU A 88 -5.34 0.13 -12.48
CA GLU A 88 -5.01 -1.28 -12.33
C GLU A 88 -6.27 -2.14 -12.44
N ASP A 89 -6.13 -3.38 -12.91
CA ASP A 89 -7.24 -4.32 -12.95
C ASP A 89 -7.59 -4.78 -11.53
N VAL A 90 -8.81 -4.47 -11.09
CA VAL A 90 -9.34 -4.91 -9.80
C VAL A 90 -10.22 -6.15 -9.96
N LYS A 91 -10.39 -6.87 -8.87
CA LYS A 91 -11.27 -8.03 -8.76
C LYS A 91 -12.46 -7.68 -7.88
N CYS A 92 -13.60 -8.29 -8.20
CA CYS A 92 -14.83 -8.14 -7.43
C CYS A 92 -15.30 -9.50 -6.92
N ALA A 93 -15.87 -9.52 -5.71
CA ALA A 93 -16.20 -10.77 -5.03
C ALA A 93 -17.49 -11.41 -5.58
N ASP A 94 -18.54 -10.60 -5.72
CA ASP A 94 -19.90 -11.07 -5.95
C ASP A 94 -20.33 -11.03 -7.43
N PHE A 95 -19.58 -10.30 -8.26
CA PHE A 95 -19.91 -10.06 -9.66
C PHE A 95 -18.64 -10.01 -10.51
N ASP A 96 -18.79 -10.29 -11.80
CA ASP A 96 -17.72 -10.04 -12.76
C ASP A 96 -17.57 -8.53 -12.97
N CYS A 97 -16.35 -8.04 -12.79
CA CYS A 97 -15.98 -6.66 -13.07
C CYS A 97 -14.76 -6.57 -13.99
N THR A 98 -14.64 -7.51 -14.92
CA THR A 98 -13.60 -7.56 -15.95
C THR A 98 -13.38 -6.20 -16.63
N ASN A 99 -12.12 -5.82 -16.80
CA ASN A 99 -11.70 -4.49 -17.28
C ASN A 99 -12.28 -3.34 -16.44
N ASN A 100 -12.45 -3.56 -15.14
CA ASN A 100 -13.00 -2.59 -14.18
C ASN A 100 -14.43 -2.14 -14.54
N ARG A 101 -15.23 -3.00 -15.19
CA ARG A 101 -16.58 -2.69 -15.65
C ARG A 101 -17.61 -3.67 -15.11
N LEU A 102 -18.59 -3.17 -14.39
CA LEU A 102 -19.77 -3.92 -13.97
C LEU A 102 -20.91 -3.68 -14.94
N GLN A 103 -21.38 -4.75 -15.57
CA GLN A 103 -22.39 -4.72 -16.62
C GLN A 103 -23.80 -5.02 -16.08
N ASN A 104 -24.80 -4.78 -16.92
CA ASN A 104 -26.20 -5.18 -16.69
C ASN A 104 -26.83 -4.58 -15.43
N LEU A 105 -26.47 -3.35 -15.08
CA LEU A 105 -27.03 -2.65 -13.93
C LEU A 105 -28.38 -2.02 -14.29
N LYS A 106 -29.39 -2.24 -13.45
CA LYS A 106 -30.71 -1.64 -13.65
C LYS A 106 -30.71 -0.20 -13.13
N GLU A 107 -31.41 0.68 -13.84
CA GLU A 107 -31.62 2.07 -13.40
C GLU A 107 -32.25 2.17 -12.00
N CYS A 108 -31.95 3.25 -11.27
CA CYS A 108 -32.51 3.54 -9.94
C CYS A 108 -32.35 2.41 -8.91
N GLU A 109 -31.33 1.56 -9.05
CA GLU A 109 -31.05 0.47 -8.12
C GLU A 109 -29.74 0.73 -7.37
N ILE A 110 -29.74 0.47 -6.06
CA ILE A 110 -28.51 0.49 -5.26
C ILE A 110 -27.87 -0.89 -5.31
N ARG A 111 -26.65 -0.97 -5.80
CA ARG A 111 -25.84 -2.20 -5.82
C ARG A 111 -24.63 -2.04 -4.91
N THR A 112 -24.26 -3.09 -4.20
CA THR A 112 -23.06 -3.11 -3.36
C THR A 112 -22.04 -4.07 -3.95
N VAL A 113 -20.80 -3.62 -4.09
CA VAL A 113 -19.72 -4.36 -4.73
C VAL A 113 -18.51 -4.38 -3.81
N THR A 114 -17.94 -5.55 -3.59
CA THR A 114 -16.70 -5.70 -2.84
C THR A 114 -15.52 -5.78 -3.81
N ILE A 115 -14.60 -4.82 -3.72
CA ILE A 115 -13.44 -4.63 -4.60
C ILE A 115 -12.14 -4.95 -3.85
N PHE A 116 -11.25 -5.69 -4.51
CA PHE A 116 -9.92 -6.01 -4.02
C PHE A 116 -8.92 -6.13 -5.17
N GLY A 117 -7.63 -6.03 -4.87
CA GLY A 117 -6.56 -6.14 -5.87
C GLY A 117 -5.34 -6.85 -5.31
N ASN A 118 -4.42 -7.24 -6.18
CA ASN A 118 -3.14 -7.85 -5.79
C ASN A 118 -2.17 -6.86 -5.11
N SER A 119 -2.50 -5.58 -5.19
CA SER A 119 -1.71 -4.42 -4.74
C SER A 119 -2.14 -3.92 -3.35
N CYS A 120 -3.11 -4.59 -2.72
CA CYS A 120 -3.64 -4.26 -1.40
C CYS A 120 -4.05 -5.52 -0.63
N THR A 121 -4.23 -5.38 0.68
CA THR A 121 -4.62 -6.46 1.59
C THR A 121 -6.01 -6.18 2.20
N ALA A 122 -6.56 -7.15 2.94
CA ALA A 122 -7.80 -6.93 3.67
C ALA A 122 -7.67 -5.78 4.70
N PRO A 123 -8.76 -5.07 5.03
CA PRO A 123 -10.12 -5.25 4.53
C PRO A 123 -10.31 -4.79 3.07
N ASN A 124 -11.22 -5.49 2.38
CA ASN A 124 -11.65 -5.18 1.02
C ASN A 124 -12.49 -3.89 0.99
N LYS A 125 -12.50 -3.19 -0.14
CA LYS A 125 -13.34 -1.99 -0.30
C LYS A 125 -14.77 -2.42 -0.61
N THR A 126 -15.73 -1.97 0.19
CA THR A 126 -17.15 -2.08 -0.16
C THR A 126 -17.60 -0.77 -0.81
N LEU A 127 -17.98 -0.83 -2.08
CA LEU A 127 -18.46 0.30 -2.87
C LEU A 127 -19.97 0.18 -3.10
N LYS A 128 -20.71 1.25 -2.77
CA LYS A 128 -22.13 1.35 -3.11
C LYS A 128 -22.27 2.10 -4.43
N LEU A 129 -22.87 1.43 -5.41
CA LEU A 129 -23.24 1.97 -6.70
C LEU A 129 -24.70 2.44 -6.62
N ASP A 130 -24.92 3.75 -6.63
CA ASP A 130 -26.23 4.34 -6.83
C ASP A 130 -26.42 4.57 -8.33
N VAL A 131 -27.21 3.70 -8.99
CA VAL A 131 -27.34 3.70 -10.45
C VAL A 131 -28.34 4.79 -10.88
N PRO A 132 -27.96 5.69 -11.80
CA PRO A 132 -28.81 6.81 -12.20
C PRO A 132 -30.11 6.36 -12.90
N PRO A 133 -31.10 7.25 -13.01
CA PRO A 133 -32.28 7.04 -13.85
C PRO A 133 -31.94 7.01 -15.34
N GLU A 134 -32.79 6.38 -16.15
CA GLU A 134 -32.72 6.39 -17.61
C GLU A 134 -32.64 7.83 -18.16
N VAL A 135 -31.70 8.04 -19.10
CA VAL A 135 -31.39 9.36 -19.67
C VAL A 135 -32.56 9.95 -20.45
N ASP A 136 -33.35 9.10 -21.11
CA ASP A 136 -34.46 9.52 -21.99
C ASP A 136 -35.76 9.83 -21.21
N LYS A 137 -35.71 9.86 -19.86
CA LYS A 137 -36.85 10.24 -18.99
C LYS A 137 -36.86 11.71 -18.58
N PHE A 138 -35.96 12.53 -19.12
CA PHE A 138 -35.84 13.97 -18.86
C PHE A 138 -35.80 14.76 -20.17
#